data_AF-A0A218UB69-F1
#
_entry.id   AF-A0A218UB69-F1
#
_cell.length_a   1.000
_cell.length_b   1.000
_cell.length_c   1.000
_cell.angle_alpha   90.00
_cell.angle_beta   90.00
_cell.angle_gamma   90.00
#
_symmetry.space_group_name_H-M   'P 1'
#
loop_
_entity.id
_entity.type
_entity.pdbx_description
1 polymer ?
#
loop_
_entity_poly.entity_id
_entity_poly.type
_entity_poly.pdbx_seq_one_letter_code
_entity_poly.pdbx_strand_id
1 'polypeptide(L)'
;MRLSREDVAEVTANPDLGARALRQLDCQLVALKRQVQRIKQINSGLRQALDGGLEGLRPPESPPLTPQGSSRFSSRWTTDEQLLVVQGELPPR
;
A
#
# COMPACT_ATOMS: atom_id res chain seq x y z
N MET A 1 -18.20 -18.31 -27.58
CA MET A 1 -19.60 -18.31 -27.11
C MET A 1 -19.61 -18.88 -25.70
N ARG A 2 -20.23 -18.21 -24.71
CA ARG A 2 -20.43 -18.78 -23.37
C ARG A 2 -21.89 -19.18 -23.23
N LEU A 3 -22.14 -20.43 -22.92
CA LEU A 3 -23.46 -21.00 -22.69
C LEU A 3 -23.35 -21.95 -21.50
N SER A 4 -24.12 -21.70 -20.46
CA SER A 4 -24.27 -22.62 -19.34
C SER A 4 -25.73 -23.04 -19.24
N ARG A 5 -25.97 -24.28 -18.78
CA ARG A 5 -27.32 -24.80 -18.61
C ARG A 5 -28.10 -23.98 -17.57
N GLU A 6 -27.42 -23.50 -16.55
CA GLU A 6 -27.97 -22.70 -15.45
C GLU A 6 -28.44 -21.33 -15.96
N ASP A 7 -27.58 -20.59 -16.66
CA ASP A 7 -27.92 -19.26 -17.19
C ASP A 7 -29.10 -19.34 -18.19
N VAL A 8 -29.14 -20.39 -19.02
CA VAL A 8 -30.23 -20.61 -19.97
C VAL A 8 -31.54 -20.91 -19.22
N ALA A 9 -31.51 -21.78 -18.21
CA ALA A 9 -32.69 -22.10 -17.41
C ALA A 9 -33.22 -20.86 -16.65
N GLU A 10 -32.32 -20.04 -16.09
CA GLU A 10 -32.67 -18.82 -15.36
C GLU A 10 -33.32 -17.78 -16.27
N VAL A 11 -32.75 -17.52 -17.45
CA VAL A 11 -33.25 -16.50 -18.38
C VAL A 11 -34.55 -16.93 -19.08
N THR A 12 -34.75 -18.24 -19.28
CA THR A 12 -35.94 -18.79 -19.97
C THR A 12 -37.11 -19.07 -19.05
N ALA A 13 -36.93 -19.04 -17.73
CA ALA A 13 -37.99 -19.32 -16.76
C ALA A 13 -39.18 -18.33 -16.85
N ASN A 14 -38.97 -17.12 -17.37
CA ASN A 14 -40.02 -16.15 -17.67
C ASN A 14 -39.52 -15.16 -18.76
N PRO A 15 -40.37 -14.75 -19.71
CA PRO A 15 -39.99 -13.82 -20.79
C PRO A 15 -39.30 -12.51 -20.32
N ASP A 16 -39.56 -12.04 -19.10
CA ASP A 16 -38.96 -10.81 -18.56
C ASP A 16 -37.60 -11.01 -17.89
N LEU A 17 -37.21 -12.24 -17.52
CA LEU A 17 -36.03 -12.48 -16.68
C LEU A 17 -34.72 -12.12 -17.39
N GLY A 18 -34.61 -12.40 -18.69
CA GLY A 18 -33.44 -11.98 -19.47
C GLY A 18 -33.24 -10.46 -19.47
N ALA A 19 -34.32 -9.70 -19.69
CA ALA A 19 -34.26 -8.24 -19.66
C ALA A 19 -33.93 -7.71 -18.26
N ARG A 20 -34.43 -8.34 -17.19
CA ARG A 20 -34.14 -7.96 -15.81
C ARG A 20 -32.69 -8.27 -15.43
N ALA A 21 -32.17 -9.44 -15.78
CA ALA A 21 -30.79 -9.84 -15.51
C ALA A 21 -29.79 -8.87 -16.17
N LEU A 22 -30.02 -8.49 -17.44
CA LEU A 22 -29.19 -7.51 -18.13
C LEU A 22 -29.22 -6.14 -17.43
N ARG A 23 -30.41 -5.64 -17.06
CA ARG A 23 -30.53 -4.36 -16.33
C ARG A 23 -29.83 -4.40 -14.97
N GLN A 24 -29.90 -5.53 -14.26
CA GLN A 24 -29.21 -5.70 -12.99
C GLN A 24 -27.68 -5.64 -13.18
N LEU A 25 -27.15 -6.33 -14.19
CA LEU A 25 -25.73 -6.29 -14.53
C LEU A 25 -25.29 -4.87 -14.93
N ASP A 26 -26.10 -4.13 -15.69
CA ASP A 26 -25.82 -2.74 -16.04
C ASP A 26 -25.77 -1.84 -14.79
N CYS A 27 -26.73 -2.00 -13.87
CA CYS A 27 -26.71 -1.29 -12.59
C CYS A 27 -25.46 -1.61 -11.76
N GLN A 28 -25.09 -2.89 -11.66
CA GLN A 28 -23.88 -3.32 -10.96
C GLN A 28 -22.61 -2.74 -11.62
N LEU A 29 -22.54 -2.74 -12.95
CA LEU A 29 -21.44 -2.16 -13.70
C LEU A 29 -21.29 -0.66 -13.43
N VAL A 30 -22.40 0.09 -13.43
CA VAL A 30 -22.40 1.53 -13.12
C VAL A 30 -21.97 1.77 -11.67
N ALA A 31 -22.44 0.97 -10.71
CA ALA A 31 -22.05 1.06 -9.31
C ALA A 31 -20.53 0.84 -9.14
N LEU A 32 -19.99 -0.21 -9.77
CA LEU A 32 -18.54 -0.50 -9.74
C LEU A 32 -17.73 0.62 -10.41
N LYS A 33 -18.18 1.17 -11.54
CA LYS A 33 -17.53 2.32 -12.20
C LYS A 33 -17.46 3.52 -11.26
N ARG A 34 -18.54 3.84 -10.54
CA ARG A 34 -18.56 4.93 -9.53
C ARG A 34 -17.60 4.64 -8.39
N GLN A 35 -17.57 3.40 -7.88
CA GLN A 35 -16.63 2.99 -6.83
C GLN A 35 -15.17 3.17 -7.26
N VAL A 36 -14.83 2.76 -8.49
CA VAL A 36 -13.48 2.95 -9.04
C VAL A 36 -13.11 4.44 -9.11
N GLN A 37 -14.02 5.29 -9.57
CA GLN A 37 -13.76 6.74 -9.63
C GLN A 37 -13.56 7.34 -8.23
N ARG A 38 -14.37 6.92 -7.25
CA ARG A 38 -14.19 7.32 -5.84
C ARG A 38 -12.82 6.93 -5.30
N ILE A 39 -12.39 5.68 -5.54
CA ILE A 39 -11.08 5.19 -5.11
C ILE A 39 -9.96 5.98 -5.80
N LYS A 40 -10.08 6.27 -7.10
CA LYS A 40 -9.11 7.10 -7.83
C LYS A 40 -8.96 8.47 -7.21
N GLN A 41 -10.07 9.12 -6.84
CA GLN A 41 -10.05 10.43 -6.21
C GLN A 41 -9.34 10.38 -4.84
N ILE A 42 -9.65 9.39 -4.01
CA ILE A 42 -8.98 9.20 -2.70
C ILE A 42 -7.48 8.97 -2.89
N ASN A 43 -7.10 8.06 -3.78
CA ASN A 43 -5.70 7.76 -4.05
C ASN A 43 -4.94 8.96 -4.61
N SER A 44 -5.59 9.79 -5.43
CA SER A 44 -5.01 11.05 -5.90
C SER A 44 -4.72 11.99 -4.73
N GLY A 45 -5.66 12.15 -3.80
CA GLY A 45 -5.45 12.96 -2.60
C GLY A 45 -4.32 12.44 -1.71
N LEU A 46 -4.24 11.13 -1.50
CA LEU A 46 -3.15 10.51 -0.74
C LEU A 46 -1.78 10.68 -1.43
N ARG A 47 -1.73 10.52 -2.76
CA ARG A 47 -0.51 10.75 -3.54
C ARG A 47 -0.03 12.19 -3.41
N GLN A 48 -0.95 13.15 -3.43
CA GLN A 48 -0.62 14.56 -3.23
C GLN A 48 -0.14 14.83 -1.80
N ALA A 49 -0.75 14.18 -0.79
CA ALA A 49 -0.33 14.34 0.61
C ALA A 49 1.06 13.74 0.89
N LEU A 50 1.45 12.73 0.13
CA LEU A 50 2.78 12.09 0.20
C LEU A 50 3.78 12.66 -0.81
N ASP A 51 3.42 13.77 -1.46
CA ASP A 51 4.28 14.42 -2.44
C ASP A 51 5.55 14.97 -1.75
N GLY A 52 6.68 14.89 -2.43
CA GLY A 52 8.00 15.23 -1.86
C GLY A 52 8.67 14.11 -1.05
N GLY A 53 7.96 13.01 -0.73
CA GLY A 53 8.55 11.82 -0.11
C GLY A 53 9.17 12.08 1.27
N LEU A 54 10.18 11.27 1.64
CA LEU A 54 10.85 11.35 2.95
C LEU A 54 12.32 11.75 2.84
N GLU A 55 12.79 12.16 1.65
CA GLU A 55 14.21 12.47 1.43
C GLU A 55 14.69 13.63 2.32
N GLY A 56 13.85 14.64 2.56
CA GLY A 56 14.16 15.73 3.50
C GLY A 56 14.19 15.32 4.97
N LEU A 57 13.65 14.15 5.30
CA LEU A 57 13.65 13.57 6.65
C LEU A 57 14.69 12.45 6.80
N ARG A 58 15.39 12.08 5.71
CA ARG A 58 16.45 11.07 5.77
C ARG A 58 17.62 11.65 6.57
N PRO A 59 18.01 11.01 7.69
CA PRO A 59 19.22 11.41 8.39
C PRO A 59 20.42 11.29 7.44
N PRO A 60 21.42 12.17 7.54
CA PRO A 60 22.66 11.98 6.80
C PRO A 60 23.23 10.61 7.16
N GLU A 61 23.64 9.83 6.14
CA GLU A 61 24.47 8.66 6.40
C GLU A 61 25.70 9.14 7.19
N SER A 62 26.09 8.37 8.20
CA SER A 62 27.00 8.78 9.27
C SER A 62 28.13 9.69 8.75
N PRO A 63 28.38 10.84 9.41
CA PRO A 63 29.29 11.84 8.87
C PRO A 63 30.65 11.20 8.60
N PRO A 64 31.32 11.54 7.47
CA PRO A 64 32.67 11.10 7.17
C PRO A 64 33.63 11.81 8.13
N LEU A 65 33.65 11.41 9.40
CA LEU A 65 34.62 11.90 10.38
C LEU A 65 35.98 11.18 10.25
N THR A 66 36.19 10.37 9.21
CA THR A 66 37.52 9.94 8.79
C THR A 66 37.59 9.82 7.26
N PRO A 67 38.80 9.89 6.65
CA PRO A 67 38.99 9.74 5.20
C PRO A 67 38.69 8.33 4.68
N GLN A 68 38.13 7.46 5.52
CA GLN A 68 37.81 6.09 5.17
C GLN A 68 36.32 5.84 5.46
N GLY A 69 35.53 5.79 4.40
CA GLY A 69 34.09 5.58 4.44
C GLY A 69 33.68 4.30 5.18
N SER A 70 32.44 4.31 5.68
CA SER A 70 31.81 3.31 6.54
C SER A 70 32.57 3.05 7.86
N SER A 71 31.82 3.05 8.96
CA SER A 71 32.33 2.57 10.24
C SER A 71 32.82 1.13 10.07
N ARG A 72 34.12 0.92 9.87
CA ARG A 72 34.71 -0.41 9.88
C ARG A 72 34.51 -1.00 11.27
N PHE A 73 34.01 -2.23 11.34
CA PHE A 73 33.84 -2.93 12.61
C PHE A 73 35.18 -2.97 13.36
N SER A 74 35.20 -2.40 14.56
CA SER A 74 36.35 -2.41 15.47
C SER A 74 36.22 -3.59 16.44
N SER A 75 37.34 -4.24 16.76
CA SER A 75 37.42 -5.26 17.81
C SER A 75 37.72 -4.68 19.20
N ARG A 76 38.03 -3.37 19.29
CA ARG A 76 38.32 -2.66 20.54
C ARG A 76 37.12 -1.80 20.91
N TRP A 77 36.71 -1.89 22.17
CA TRP A 77 35.59 -1.14 22.75
C TRP A 77 36.08 0.10 23.49
N THR A 78 35.53 1.26 23.12
CA THR A 78 35.70 2.51 23.87
C THR A 78 34.71 2.59 25.03
N THR A 79 34.98 3.45 26.02
CA THR A 79 34.05 3.69 27.13
C THR A 79 32.71 4.24 26.63
N ASP A 80 32.71 5.14 25.64
CA ASP A 80 31.50 5.69 25.04
C ASP A 80 30.63 4.62 24.35
N GLU A 81 31.25 3.70 23.59
CA GLU A 81 30.53 2.57 22.97
C GLU A 81 29.90 1.66 24.03
N GLN A 82 30.60 1.38 25.14
CA GLN A 82 30.04 0.59 26.24
C GLN A 82 28.84 1.29 26.90
N LEU A 83 28.92 2.61 27.12
CA LEU A 83 27.82 3.39 27.68
C LEU A 83 26.61 3.47 26.74
N LEU A 84 26.82 3.53 25.42
CA LEU A 84 25.74 3.48 24.42
C LEU A 84 25.01 2.14 24.44
N VAL A 85 25.73 1.02 24.58
CA VAL A 85 25.12 -0.31 24.74
C VAL A 85 24.25 -0.34 26.00
N VAL A 86 24.76 0.11 27.14
CA VAL A 86 23.98 0.15 28.39
C VAL A 86 22.70 0.99 28.22
N GLN A 87 22.77 2.11 27.51
CA GLN A 87 21.60 2.95 27.25
C GLN A 87 20.58 2.29 26.31
N GLY A 88 21.04 1.56 25.29
CA GLY A 88 20.17 0.83 24.37
C GLY A 88 19.50 -0.41 24.99
N GLU A 89 20.16 -1.05 25.95
CA GLU A 89 19.66 -2.24 26.67
C GLU A 89 18.66 -1.87 27.80
N LEU A 90 18.58 -0.61 28.20
CA LEU A 90 17.57 -0.17 29.16
C LEU A 90 16.19 -0.03 28.47
N PRO A 91 15.13 -0.71 28.97
CA PRO A 91 13.80 -0.58 28.37
C PRO A 91 13.29 0.86 28.52
N PRO A 92 12.54 1.39 27.53
CA PRO A 92 11.95 2.71 27.63
C PRO A 92 10.95 2.72 28.80
N ARG A 93 11.08 3.72 29.68
CA ARG A 93 10.18 3.97 30.81
C ARG A 93 8.85 4.58 30.36
#